data_AF-A0A914XUR1-F1
#
_entry.id   AF-A0A914XUR1-F1
#
_cell.length_a   1.000
_cell.length_b   1.000
_cell.length_c   1.000
_cell.angle_alpha   90.00
_cell.angle_beta   90.00
_cell.angle_gamma   90.00
#
_symmetry.space_group_name_H-M   'P 1'
#
loop_
_entity.id
_entity.type
_entity.pdbx_description
1 polymer ?
#
loop_
_entity_poly.entity_id
_entity_poly.type
_entity_poly.pdbx_seq_one_letter_code
_entity_poly.pdbx_strand_id
1 'polypeptide(L)'
;MEMDSHQMANSNLTVTIGATAMNSKTATISSFDYFGDFATFLTTCIIEYSLIGAAIMFVIWRSIDETGGDKAIRNKKKNSRVRIDCSSSSGGLFAGILFLIGSFVSIGIYSYFYQKSDSKGAVLVFRLADLALYCFALIGCSLGLYRMRHLQYIHNHSSNSEFLDELLLFIGSMGEFIHCSTGMICWLSSQQEIDKMEPYYIVVLSIRVLQVALQSIFILMATRILRV
;
A
#
# COMPACT_ATOMS: atom_id res chain seq x y z
N MET A 1 -31.24 8.25 -72.45
CA MET A 1 -31.83 7.34 -71.46
C MET A 1 -31.20 7.74 -70.15
N GLU A 2 -32.03 8.31 -69.28
CA GLU A 2 -31.90 8.63 -67.85
C GLU A 2 -30.50 8.80 -67.20
N MET A 3 -30.27 9.72 -66.26
CA MET A 3 -31.08 10.82 -65.67
C MET A 3 -30.15 11.59 -64.70
N ASP A 4 -30.29 12.92 -64.64
CA ASP A 4 -30.26 13.83 -63.46
C ASP A 4 -29.62 13.41 -62.10
N SER A 5 -29.09 14.29 -61.24
CA SER A 5 -28.99 15.77 -61.22
C SER A 5 -28.20 16.24 -59.96
N HIS A 6 -28.18 17.56 -59.74
CA HIS A 6 -27.72 18.31 -58.55
C HIS A 6 -26.19 18.56 -58.45
N GLN A 7 -25.63 19.75 -58.76
CA GLN A 7 -25.98 21.14 -58.35
C GLN A 7 -25.78 21.28 -56.81
N MET A 8 -24.96 22.16 -56.22
CA MET A 8 -24.46 23.51 -56.54
C MET A 8 -22.96 23.66 -56.14
N ALA A 9 -22.11 24.50 -56.75
CA ALA A 9 -21.85 25.93 -56.41
C ALA A 9 -21.83 26.23 -54.88
N ASN A 10 -21.02 27.10 -54.26
CA ASN A 10 -19.95 28.05 -54.61
C ASN A 10 -19.26 28.50 -53.27
N SER A 11 -18.10 29.14 -53.16
CA SER A 11 -16.97 29.46 -54.06
C SER A 11 -15.86 30.19 -53.26
N ASN A 12 -14.62 30.23 -53.78
CA ASN A 12 -13.58 31.27 -53.55
C ASN A 12 -13.35 31.81 -52.11
N LEU A 13 -12.24 31.45 -51.46
CA LEU A 13 -11.33 32.46 -50.91
C LEU A 13 -9.91 31.93 -50.65
N THR A 14 -8.97 32.27 -51.55
CA THR A 14 -7.54 32.19 -51.25
C THR A 14 -7.17 33.38 -50.38
N VAL A 15 -6.81 33.16 -49.11
CA VAL A 15 -6.20 34.19 -48.26
C VAL A 15 -4.78 33.77 -47.90
N THR A 16 -3.82 34.50 -48.44
CA THR A 16 -2.42 34.43 -48.01
C THR A 16 -2.29 35.01 -46.60
N ILE A 17 -2.14 34.14 -45.60
CA ILE A 17 -1.59 34.45 -44.28
C ILE A 17 -0.48 33.41 -44.10
N GLY A 18 0.79 33.78 -44.05
CA GLY A 18 1.35 34.81 -43.19
C GLY A 18 2.05 34.08 -42.04
N ALA A 19 3.37 34.13 -42.01
CA ALA A 19 4.18 33.25 -41.17
C ALA A 19 4.12 33.61 -39.66
N THR A 20 3.09 33.14 -38.95
CA THR A 20 3.03 33.14 -37.47
C THR A 20 2.04 32.07 -36.96
N ALA A 21 2.49 30.81 -36.86
CA ALA A 21 1.73 29.73 -36.19
C ALA A 21 2.63 28.68 -35.49
N MET A 22 3.84 29.09 -35.08
CA MET A 22 4.63 28.39 -34.07
C MET A 22 4.52 29.12 -32.74
N ASN A 23 4.61 28.36 -31.65
CA ASN A 23 4.61 28.81 -30.24
C ASN A 23 3.24 29.16 -29.62
N SER A 24 2.51 28.13 -29.16
CA SER A 24 1.54 28.24 -28.03
C SER A 24 1.01 26.89 -27.52
N LYS A 25 1.11 25.79 -28.29
CA LYS A 25 0.58 24.47 -27.87
C LYS A 25 1.54 23.59 -27.04
N THR A 26 2.79 24.01 -26.82
CA THR A 26 3.81 23.15 -26.20
C THR A 26 3.99 23.38 -24.69
N ALA A 27 3.51 24.50 -24.13
CA ALA A 27 3.68 24.81 -22.69
C ALA A 27 2.49 24.37 -21.81
N THR A 28 1.26 24.34 -22.36
CA THR A 28 0.05 24.04 -21.59
C THR A 28 -0.14 22.55 -21.29
N ILE A 29 0.51 21.67 -22.06
CA ILE A 29 0.36 20.22 -21.93
C ILE A 29 1.10 19.70 -20.69
N SER A 30 2.35 20.13 -20.48
CA SER A 30 3.17 19.66 -19.35
C SER A 30 2.54 19.92 -17.98
N SER A 31 1.87 21.06 -17.79
CA SER A 31 1.20 21.40 -16.52
C SER A 31 0.01 20.51 -16.20
N PHE A 32 -0.65 19.94 -17.23
CA PHE A 32 -1.79 19.05 -17.04
C PHE A 32 -1.34 17.63 -16.64
N ASP A 33 -0.22 17.16 -17.18
CA ASP A 33 0.36 15.85 -16.82
C ASP A 33 0.77 15.81 -15.34
N TYR A 34 1.50 16.83 -14.84
CA TYR A 34 1.84 16.95 -13.41
C TYR A 34 0.60 17.03 -12.51
N PHE A 35 -0.48 17.67 -12.98
CA PHE A 35 -1.74 17.75 -12.24
C PHE A 35 -2.46 16.40 -12.19
N GLY A 36 -2.38 15.60 -13.28
CA GLY A 36 -2.90 14.24 -13.33
C GLY A 36 -2.21 13.31 -12.33
N ASP A 37 -0.88 13.27 -12.32
CA ASP A 37 -0.10 12.46 -11.37
C ASP A 37 -0.39 12.84 -9.91
N PHE A 38 -0.45 14.15 -9.62
CA PHE A 38 -0.79 14.63 -8.28
C PHE A 38 -2.24 14.30 -7.88
N ALA A 39 -3.19 14.38 -8.81
CA ALA A 39 -4.57 13.99 -8.59
C ALA A 39 -4.69 12.48 -8.29
N THR A 40 -3.93 11.62 -8.97
CA THR A 40 -3.87 10.18 -8.68
C THR A 40 -3.34 9.92 -7.27
N PHE A 41 -2.26 10.60 -6.86
CA PHE A 41 -1.74 10.50 -5.49
C PHE A 41 -2.76 10.97 -4.44
N LEU A 42 -3.37 12.15 -4.63
CA LEU A 42 -4.44 12.65 -3.75
C LEU A 42 -5.64 11.69 -3.67
N THR A 43 -5.96 11.01 -4.77
CA THR A 43 -7.03 9.99 -4.81
C THR A 43 -6.69 8.77 -3.96
N THR A 44 -5.42 8.37 -3.87
CA THR A 44 -4.99 7.34 -2.90
C THR A 44 -5.14 7.85 -1.47
N CYS A 45 -4.68 9.08 -1.18
CA CYS A 45 -4.74 9.66 0.16
C CYS A 45 -6.18 9.85 0.68
N ILE A 46 -7.12 10.26 -0.17
CA ILE A 46 -8.52 10.46 0.26
C ILE A 46 -9.24 9.14 0.55
N ILE A 47 -8.87 8.05 -0.14
CA ILE A 47 -9.38 6.69 0.15
C ILE A 47 -8.87 6.21 1.51
N GLU A 48 -7.55 6.33 1.77
CA GLU A 48 -6.97 5.97 3.07
C GLU A 48 -7.55 6.80 4.22
N TYR A 49 -7.65 8.12 4.05
CA TYR A 49 -8.27 9.01 5.03
C TYR A 49 -9.72 8.60 5.35
N SER A 50 -10.49 8.22 4.33
CA SER A 50 -11.88 7.78 4.50
C SER A 50 -11.99 6.45 5.27
N LEU A 51 -11.08 5.49 5.01
CA LEU A 51 -11.02 4.22 5.73
C LEU A 51 -10.65 4.41 7.20
N ILE A 52 -9.63 5.24 7.48
CA ILE A 52 -9.19 5.58 8.84
C ILE A 52 -10.31 6.32 9.59
N GLY A 53 -10.96 7.29 8.93
CA GLY A 53 -12.10 8.02 9.48
C GLY A 53 -13.29 7.11 9.82
N ALA A 54 -13.64 6.18 8.94
CA ALA A 54 -14.70 5.19 9.19
C ALA A 54 -14.38 4.29 10.38
N ALA A 55 -13.13 3.83 10.51
CA ALA A 55 -12.68 3.01 11.63
C ALA A 55 -12.77 3.78 12.97
N ILE A 56 -12.24 5.01 13.02
CA ILE A 56 -12.28 5.85 14.23
C ILE A 56 -13.73 6.18 14.61
N MET A 57 -14.58 6.51 13.64
CA MET A 57 -16.00 6.79 13.88
C MET A 57 -16.73 5.56 14.43
N PHE A 58 -16.40 4.34 13.97
CA PHE A 58 -16.95 3.10 14.52
C PHE A 58 -16.51 2.86 15.98
N VAL A 59 -15.24 3.12 16.33
CA VAL A 59 -14.77 3.08 17.75
C VAL A 59 -15.59 4.04 18.61
N ILE A 60 -15.74 5.30 18.17
CA ILE A 60 -16.42 6.35 18.93
C ILE A 60 -17.91 6.01 19.11
N TRP A 61 -18.59 5.60 18.02
CA TRP A 61 -19.99 5.20 18.06
C TRP A 61 -20.22 4.04 19.05
N ARG A 62 -19.36 3.02 19.01
CA ARG A 62 -19.48 1.86 19.90
C ARG A 62 -19.12 2.19 21.36
N SER A 63 -18.18 3.11 21.59
CA SER A 63 -17.86 3.60 22.94
C SER A 63 -19.04 4.34 23.59
N ILE A 64 -19.89 5.02 22.81
CA ILE A 64 -21.09 5.70 23.33
C ILE A 64 -22.15 4.65 23.73
N ASP A 65 -22.34 3.64 22.89
CA ASP A 65 -23.25 2.49 23.13
C ASP A 65 -22.88 1.72 24.41
N GLU A 66 -21.59 1.47 24.65
CA GLU A 66 -21.11 0.82 25.89
C GLU A 66 -21.21 1.72 27.15
N THR A 67 -21.40 3.03 26.99
CA THR A 67 -21.53 3.97 28.12
C THR A 67 -22.95 3.95 28.74
N GLY A 68 -23.91 3.27 28.12
CA GLY A 68 -25.26 3.06 28.65
C GLY A 68 -25.38 2.09 29.83
N GLY A 69 -24.29 1.47 30.30
CA GLY A 69 -24.30 0.55 31.44
C GLY A 69 -23.05 0.63 32.32
N ASP A 70 -23.24 0.73 33.64
CA ASP A 70 -22.25 0.95 34.71
C ASP A 70 -20.93 0.12 34.65
N LYS A 71 -20.02 0.51 33.75
CA LYS A 71 -18.68 -0.07 33.62
C LYS A 71 -17.56 0.97 33.77
N ALA A 72 -17.83 2.23 33.45
CA ALA A 72 -16.84 3.32 33.41
C ALA A 72 -16.10 3.58 34.74
N ILE A 73 -16.74 3.34 35.89
CA ILE A 73 -16.17 3.68 37.21
C ILE A 73 -15.18 2.61 37.71
N ARG A 74 -15.31 1.33 37.31
CA ARG A 74 -14.51 0.24 37.90
C ARG A 74 -13.08 0.13 37.37
N ASN A 75 -12.81 0.59 36.14
CA ASN A 75 -11.49 0.47 35.52
C ASN A 75 -10.45 1.48 36.05
N LYS A 76 -10.85 2.51 36.81
CA LYS A 76 -9.91 3.54 37.31
C LYS A 76 -9.03 3.08 38.49
N LYS A 77 -9.25 1.89 39.06
CA LYS A 77 -8.59 1.39 40.29
C LYS A 77 -7.59 0.23 40.10
N LYS A 78 -7.07 0.01 38.89
CA LYS A 78 -5.95 -0.94 38.65
C LYS A 78 -4.71 -0.25 38.09
N ASN A 79 -4.33 0.89 38.66
CA ASN A 79 -3.00 1.49 38.47
C ASN A 79 -1.94 0.69 39.26
N SER A 80 -1.77 -0.59 38.93
CA SER A 80 -0.51 -1.28 39.17
C SER A 80 0.50 -0.63 38.24
N ARG A 81 1.42 0.15 38.81
CA ARG A 81 2.45 0.90 38.09
C ARG A 81 3.42 -0.07 37.41
N VAL A 82 3.04 -0.57 36.22
CA VAL A 82 3.89 -1.45 35.40
C VAL A 82 5.16 -0.69 35.08
N ARG A 83 6.26 -1.08 35.72
CA ARG A 83 7.59 -0.62 35.34
C ARG A 83 7.95 -1.35 34.05
N ILE A 84 7.82 -0.63 32.94
CA ILE A 84 8.24 -1.12 31.63
C ILE A 84 9.73 -0.83 31.53
N ASP A 85 10.56 -1.84 31.78
CA ASP A 85 12.02 -1.71 31.71
C ASP A 85 12.48 -1.70 30.24
N CYS A 86 12.42 -0.52 29.62
CA CYS A 86 12.74 -0.29 28.21
C CYS A 86 14.23 -0.47 27.84
N SER A 87 15.12 -0.79 28.78
CA SER A 87 16.57 -0.86 28.54
C SER A 87 16.96 -1.75 27.34
N SER A 88 16.25 -2.85 27.12
CA SER A 88 16.47 -3.77 25.98
C SER A 88 15.61 -3.44 24.73
N SER A 89 14.65 -2.52 24.83
CA SER A 89 13.75 -2.14 23.72
C SER A 89 14.44 -1.23 22.69
N SER A 90 15.40 -0.43 23.17
CA SER A 90 16.21 0.50 22.37
C SER A 90 16.85 -0.14 21.12
N GLY A 91 17.35 -1.38 21.23
CA GLY A 91 17.97 -2.10 20.11
C GLY A 91 17.00 -2.42 18.97
N GLY A 92 15.76 -2.81 19.29
CA GLY A 92 14.72 -3.06 18.29
C GLY A 92 14.25 -1.77 17.61
N LEU A 93 14.11 -0.69 18.39
CA LEU A 93 13.75 0.64 17.87
C LEU A 93 14.83 1.19 16.93
N PHE A 94 16.11 1.07 17.29
CA PHE A 94 17.22 1.49 16.43
C PHE A 94 17.29 0.67 15.14
N ALA A 95 17.12 -0.66 15.22
CA ALA A 95 17.07 -1.53 14.04
C ALA A 95 15.89 -1.17 13.11
N GLY A 96 14.72 -0.85 13.66
CA GLY A 96 13.56 -0.38 12.89
C GLY A 96 13.80 0.96 12.19
N ILE A 97 14.49 1.90 12.84
CA ILE A 97 14.87 3.20 12.22
C ILE A 97 15.86 2.98 11.07
N LEU A 98 16.88 2.13 11.25
CA LEU A 98 17.81 1.78 10.16
C LEU A 98 17.11 1.14 8.97
N PHE A 99 16.15 0.25 9.22
CA PHE A 99 15.31 -0.35 8.17
C PHE A 99 14.48 0.71 7.43
N LEU A 100 13.87 1.65 8.14
CA LEU A 100 13.08 2.74 7.55
C LEU A 100 13.95 3.65 6.65
N ILE A 101 15.17 4.00 7.11
CA ILE A 101 16.15 4.74 6.29
C ILE A 101 16.51 3.94 5.03
N GLY A 102 16.71 2.63 5.16
CA GLY A 102 16.93 1.72 4.02
C GLY A 102 15.81 1.79 2.99
N SER A 103 14.54 1.67 3.43
CA SER A 103 13.37 1.81 2.53
C SER A 103 13.32 3.16 1.82
N PHE A 104 13.60 4.26 2.52
CA PHE A 104 13.63 5.59 1.91
C PHE A 104 14.75 5.73 0.87
N VAL A 105 15.93 5.17 1.14
CA VAL A 105 17.05 5.10 0.18
C VAL A 105 16.68 4.26 -1.04
N SER A 106 16.00 3.12 -0.87
CA SER A 106 15.53 2.29 -1.99
C SER A 106 14.54 3.03 -2.90
N ILE A 107 13.59 3.78 -2.32
CA ILE A 107 12.67 4.64 -3.06
C ILE A 107 13.44 5.73 -3.83
N GLY A 108 14.40 6.38 -3.19
CA GLY A 108 15.27 7.37 -3.83
C GLY A 108 16.11 6.80 -4.98
N ILE A 109 16.63 5.57 -4.84
CA ILE A 109 17.36 4.85 -5.89
C ILE A 109 16.48 4.60 -7.12
N TYR A 110 15.20 4.26 -6.91
CA TYR A 110 14.23 4.07 -7.99
C TYR A 110 13.95 5.39 -8.72
N SER A 111 13.67 6.48 -8.00
CA SER A 111 13.47 7.81 -8.59
C SER A 111 14.71 8.34 -9.33
N TYR A 112 15.92 7.96 -8.91
CA TYR A 112 17.16 8.28 -9.61
C TYR A 112 17.32 7.48 -10.91
N PHE A 113 17.11 6.15 -10.86
CA PHE A 113 17.23 5.30 -12.04
C PHE A 113 16.16 5.58 -13.10
N TYR A 114 14.94 5.96 -12.67
CA TYR A 114 13.86 6.35 -13.57
C TYR A 114 14.26 7.49 -14.52
N GLN A 115 15.01 8.50 -14.04
CA GLN A 115 15.51 9.60 -14.87
C GLN A 115 16.59 9.18 -15.87
N LYS A 116 17.26 8.03 -15.67
CA LYS A 116 18.40 7.59 -16.50
C LYS A 116 18.02 6.68 -17.67
N SER A 117 16.72 6.40 -17.84
CA SER A 117 16.11 5.72 -19.01
C SER A 117 16.54 4.26 -19.29
N ASP A 118 17.37 3.64 -18.44
CA ASP A 118 17.56 2.18 -18.45
C ASP A 118 16.44 1.49 -17.65
N SER A 119 15.30 1.31 -18.33
CA SER A 119 14.06 0.78 -17.74
C SER A 119 14.19 -0.65 -17.20
N LYS A 120 15.07 -1.48 -17.77
CA LYS A 120 15.27 -2.86 -17.33
C LYS A 120 16.10 -2.92 -16.04
N GLY A 121 17.19 -2.15 -15.98
CA GLY A 121 17.99 -2.02 -14.75
C GLY A 121 17.18 -1.44 -13.59
N ALA A 122 16.39 -0.39 -13.84
CA ALA A 122 15.54 0.25 -12.83
C ALA A 122 14.55 -0.73 -12.17
N VAL A 123 13.84 -1.54 -12.98
CA VAL A 123 12.86 -2.51 -12.47
C VAL A 123 13.53 -3.66 -11.71
N LEU A 124 14.68 -4.16 -12.17
CA LEU A 124 15.42 -5.21 -11.46
C LEU A 124 15.93 -4.74 -10.09
N VAL A 125 16.52 -3.54 -10.01
CA VAL A 125 17.00 -2.94 -8.75
C VAL A 125 15.84 -2.72 -7.78
N PHE A 126 14.72 -2.20 -8.26
CA PHE A 126 13.51 -2.00 -7.45
C PHE A 126 12.98 -3.32 -6.87
N ARG A 127 12.81 -4.35 -7.72
CA ARG A 127 12.36 -5.68 -7.27
C ARG A 127 13.32 -6.35 -6.29
N LEU A 128 14.63 -6.14 -6.43
CA LEU A 128 15.64 -6.67 -5.51
C LEU A 128 15.62 -5.96 -4.16
N ALA A 129 15.39 -4.64 -4.15
CA ALA A 129 15.19 -3.87 -2.93
C ALA A 129 13.92 -4.32 -2.19
N ASP A 130 12.78 -4.42 -2.88
CA ASP A 130 11.52 -4.95 -2.31
C ASP A 130 11.70 -6.35 -1.71
N LEU A 131 12.35 -7.25 -2.44
CA LEU A 131 12.63 -8.62 -1.97
C LEU A 131 13.47 -8.61 -0.69
N ALA A 132 14.50 -7.77 -0.62
CA ALA A 132 15.30 -7.63 0.59
C ALA A 132 14.45 -7.12 1.78
N LEU A 133 13.60 -6.11 1.56
CA LEU A 133 12.70 -5.57 2.59
C LEU A 133 11.71 -6.63 3.09
N TYR A 134 11.10 -7.43 2.20
CA TYR A 134 10.22 -8.53 2.59
C TYR A 134 10.97 -9.61 3.36
N CYS A 135 12.20 -9.97 2.98
CA CYS A 135 13.02 -10.95 3.72
C CYS A 135 13.38 -10.45 5.13
N PHE A 136 13.76 -9.19 5.29
CA PHE A 136 14.01 -8.60 6.62
C PHE A 136 12.74 -8.59 7.48
N ALA A 137 11.60 -8.22 6.90
CA ALA A 137 10.31 -8.26 7.59
C ALA A 137 9.90 -9.70 7.99
N LEU A 138 10.22 -10.70 7.16
CA LEU A 138 9.96 -12.12 7.42
C LEU A 138 10.81 -12.67 8.56
N ILE A 139 12.10 -12.32 8.59
CA ILE A 139 12.99 -12.64 9.72
C ILE A 139 12.48 -11.96 10.99
N GLY A 140 12.09 -10.69 10.93
CA GLY A 140 11.51 -9.95 12.06
C GLY A 140 10.24 -10.61 12.61
N CYS A 141 9.27 -10.92 11.74
CA CYS A 141 8.02 -11.59 12.14
C CYS A 141 8.27 -13.00 12.69
N SER A 142 9.20 -13.76 12.10
CA SER A 142 9.56 -15.11 12.57
C SER A 142 10.21 -15.09 13.95
N LEU A 143 11.14 -14.16 14.19
CA LEU A 143 11.74 -13.95 15.52
C LEU A 143 10.70 -13.47 16.54
N GLY A 144 9.78 -12.58 16.14
CA GLY A 144 8.65 -12.14 16.95
C GLY A 144 7.74 -13.30 17.37
N LEU A 145 7.28 -14.11 16.40
CA LEU A 145 6.49 -15.32 16.63
C LEU A 145 7.20 -16.31 17.57
N TYR A 146 8.49 -16.56 17.33
CA TYR A 146 9.29 -17.46 18.18
C TYR A 146 9.38 -16.97 19.63
N ARG A 147 9.61 -15.66 19.84
CA ARG A 147 9.63 -15.05 21.18
C ARG A 147 8.26 -15.09 21.85
N MET A 148 7.18 -14.83 21.10
CA MET A 148 5.81 -14.79 21.64
C MET A 148 5.32 -16.15 22.17
N ARG A 149 5.76 -17.28 21.59
CA ARG A 149 5.40 -18.62 22.12
C ARG A 149 5.81 -18.86 23.58
N HIS A 150 6.73 -18.07 24.13
CA HIS A 150 7.25 -18.25 25.49
C HIS A 150 6.41 -17.52 26.57
N LEU A 151 5.44 -16.66 26.20
CA LEU A 151 4.61 -15.95 27.17
C LEU A 151 3.31 -16.72 27.44
N GLN A 152 3.04 -17.01 28.72
CA GLN A 152 1.85 -17.75 29.14
C GLN A 152 0.58 -16.88 29.04
N TYR A 153 -0.49 -17.47 28.52
CA TYR A 153 -1.75 -16.81 28.21
C TYR A 153 -2.71 -16.84 29.41
N ILE A 154 -2.97 -15.71 30.05
CA ILE A 154 -4.04 -15.56 31.05
C ILE A 154 -5.14 -14.71 30.44
N HIS A 155 -6.23 -15.37 30.04
CA HIS A 155 -7.33 -14.75 29.30
C HIS A 155 -8.12 -13.74 30.15
N ASN A 156 -8.20 -12.49 29.70
CA ASN A 156 -9.16 -11.51 30.21
C ASN A 156 -9.90 -10.81 29.05
N HIS A 157 -11.23 -10.87 29.08
CA HIS A 157 -12.10 -10.66 27.92
C HIS A 157 -12.42 -9.18 27.65
N SER A 158 -12.08 -8.66 26.46
CA SER A 158 -12.43 -7.30 25.99
C SER A 158 -12.74 -7.30 24.49
N SER A 159 -13.92 -7.80 24.13
CA SER A 159 -14.28 -8.26 22.78
C SER A 159 -14.54 -7.16 21.73
N ASN A 160 -14.89 -5.94 22.13
CA ASN A 160 -15.45 -4.96 21.19
C ASN A 160 -14.37 -4.23 20.36
N SER A 161 -13.23 -3.86 20.96
CA SER A 161 -12.07 -3.33 20.21
C SER A 161 -11.33 -4.43 19.44
N GLU A 162 -11.39 -5.69 19.92
CA GLU A 162 -10.76 -6.84 19.27
C GLU A 162 -11.32 -7.08 17.86
N PHE A 163 -12.63 -7.05 17.71
CA PHE A 163 -13.29 -7.25 16.41
C PHE A 163 -12.90 -6.20 15.35
N LEU A 164 -12.70 -4.94 15.76
CA LEU A 164 -12.34 -3.86 14.84
C LEU A 164 -10.88 -4.00 14.37
N ASP A 165 -9.96 -4.26 15.30
CA ASP A 165 -8.55 -4.51 14.98
C ASP A 165 -8.41 -5.72 14.03
N GLU A 166 -9.16 -6.80 14.30
CA GLU A 166 -9.21 -8.01 13.47
C GLU A 166 -9.80 -7.73 12.07
N LEU A 167 -10.88 -6.93 11.98
CA LEU A 167 -11.50 -6.55 10.71
C LEU A 167 -10.60 -5.64 9.85
N LEU A 168 -9.91 -4.67 10.47
CA LEU A 168 -8.94 -3.80 9.78
C LEU A 168 -7.76 -4.60 9.24
N LEU A 169 -7.25 -5.54 10.03
CA LEU A 169 -6.17 -6.41 9.61
C LEU A 169 -6.61 -7.38 8.50
N PHE A 170 -7.83 -7.91 8.61
CA PHE A 170 -8.43 -8.75 7.58
C PHE A 170 -8.57 -8.00 6.26
N ILE A 171 -9.21 -6.82 6.24
CA ILE A 171 -9.43 -6.05 5.00
C ILE A 171 -8.09 -5.60 4.37
N GLY A 172 -7.10 -5.22 5.18
CA GLY A 172 -5.75 -4.92 4.71
C GLY A 172 -5.06 -6.14 4.06
N SER A 173 -5.17 -7.32 4.68
CA SER A 173 -4.63 -8.56 4.12
C SER A 173 -5.33 -8.95 2.80
N MET A 174 -6.66 -8.76 2.71
CA MET A 174 -7.43 -9.05 1.49
C MET A 174 -6.98 -8.17 0.31
N GLY A 175 -6.65 -6.90 0.54
CA GLY A 175 -6.09 -6.02 -0.50
C GLY A 175 -4.80 -6.56 -1.10
N GLU A 176 -3.88 -7.04 -0.25
CA GLU A 176 -2.62 -7.68 -0.69
C GLU A 176 -2.86 -9.01 -1.43
N PHE A 177 -3.81 -9.84 -0.99
CA PHE A 177 -4.18 -11.07 -1.72
C PHE A 177 -4.79 -10.76 -3.09
N ILE A 178 -5.61 -9.71 -3.21
CA ILE A 178 -6.16 -9.27 -4.50
C ILE A 178 -5.02 -8.78 -5.42
N HIS A 179 -4.13 -7.92 -4.92
CA HIS A 179 -2.96 -7.47 -5.67
C HIS A 179 -2.10 -8.65 -6.16
N CYS A 180 -1.87 -9.65 -5.30
CA CYS A 180 -1.09 -10.83 -5.67
C CYS A 180 -1.81 -11.73 -6.70
N SER A 181 -3.14 -11.88 -6.62
CA SER A 181 -3.90 -12.66 -7.61
C SER A 181 -3.93 -11.97 -8.97
N THR A 182 -4.13 -10.64 -9.04
CA THR A 182 -3.98 -9.87 -10.28
C THR A 182 -2.56 -9.98 -10.85
N GLY A 183 -1.53 -9.89 -10.00
CA GLY A 183 -0.14 -10.05 -10.42
C GLY A 183 0.19 -11.44 -11.00
N MET A 184 -0.46 -12.49 -10.50
CA MET A 184 -0.35 -13.86 -10.99
C MET A 184 -1.12 -14.07 -12.31
N ILE A 185 -2.34 -13.52 -12.43
CA ILE A 185 -3.15 -13.57 -13.65
C ILE A 185 -2.45 -12.82 -14.80
N CYS A 186 -1.86 -11.65 -14.52
CA CYS A 186 -1.08 -10.89 -15.49
C CYS A 186 0.11 -11.71 -16.03
N TRP A 187 0.83 -12.42 -15.15
CA TRP A 187 1.94 -13.29 -15.56
C TRP A 187 1.47 -14.48 -16.41
N LEU A 188 0.35 -15.13 -16.06
CA LEU A 188 -0.25 -16.20 -16.87
C LEU A 188 -0.68 -15.69 -18.25
N SER A 189 -1.31 -14.51 -18.32
CA SER A 189 -1.70 -13.90 -19.60
C SER A 189 -0.50 -13.53 -20.46
N SER A 190 0.64 -13.19 -19.84
CA SER A 190 1.86 -12.81 -20.56
C SER A 190 2.64 -14.01 -21.12
N GLN A 191 2.35 -15.25 -20.69
CA GLN A 191 3.04 -16.46 -21.19
C GLN A 191 2.72 -16.82 -22.65
N GLN A 192 1.69 -16.24 -23.27
CA GLN A 192 1.36 -16.55 -24.67
C GLN A 192 2.39 -16.02 -25.68
N GLU A 193 3.26 -15.07 -25.30
CA GLU A 193 4.41 -14.67 -26.12
C GLU A 193 5.68 -15.40 -25.64
N ILE A 194 5.97 -16.51 -26.32
CA ILE A 194 7.04 -17.45 -25.99
C ILE A 194 8.40 -16.86 -26.42
N ASP A 195 9.13 -16.28 -25.47
CA ASP A 195 10.39 -16.86 -24.93
C ASP A 195 11.10 -15.89 -23.95
N LYS A 196 11.74 -16.45 -22.91
CA LYS A 196 12.50 -15.74 -21.83
C LYS A 196 11.63 -14.98 -20.79
N MET A 197 10.69 -15.69 -20.18
CA MET A 197 10.13 -15.26 -18.89
C MET A 197 11.14 -15.49 -17.76
N GLU A 198 11.64 -14.42 -17.15
CA GLU A 198 12.46 -14.44 -15.94
C GLU A 198 11.67 -15.07 -14.77
N PRO A 199 12.04 -16.26 -14.24
CA PRO A 199 11.29 -16.92 -13.17
C PRO A 199 11.31 -16.14 -11.85
N TYR A 200 12.22 -15.18 -11.73
CA TYR A 200 12.39 -14.29 -10.59
C TYR A 200 11.10 -13.59 -10.13
N TYR A 201 10.24 -13.15 -11.07
CA TYR A 201 9.00 -12.45 -10.72
C TYR A 201 8.04 -13.30 -9.87
N ILE A 202 7.89 -14.58 -10.20
CA ILE A 202 7.04 -15.52 -9.46
C ILE A 202 7.60 -15.74 -8.05
N VAL A 203 8.92 -15.92 -7.93
CA VAL A 203 9.60 -16.16 -6.66
C VAL A 203 9.40 -14.97 -5.71
N VAL A 204 9.57 -13.74 -6.19
CA VAL A 204 9.29 -12.51 -5.42
C VAL A 204 7.81 -12.46 -4.99
N LEU A 205 6.88 -12.78 -5.89
CA LEU A 205 5.45 -12.79 -5.61
C LEU A 205 5.07 -13.82 -4.53
N SER A 206 5.59 -15.05 -4.61
CA SER A 206 5.37 -16.10 -3.61
C SER A 206 5.95 -15.72 -2.24
N ILE A 207 7.13 -15.10 -2.20
CA ILE A 207 7.75 -14.63 -0.95
C ILE A 207 6.92 -13.48 -0.34
N ARG A 208 6.40 -12.55 -1.14
CA ARG A 208 5.47 -11.49 -0.68
C ARG A 208 4.20 -12.07 -0.05
N VAL A 209 3.55 -13.03 -0.71
CA VAL A 209 2.34 -13.69 -0.17
C VAL A 209 2.62 -14.40 1.16
N LEU A 210 3.73 -15.16 1.23
CA LEU A 210 4.14 -15.83 2.47
C LEU A 210 4.43 -14.82 3.59
N GLN A 211 5.09 -13.70 3.25
CA GLN A 211 5.42 -12.65 4.22
C GLN A 211 4.15 -11.98 4.78
N VAL A 212 3.22 -11.55 3.91
CA VAL A 212 1.97 -10.92 4.35
C VAL A 212 1.18 -11.88 5.24
N ALA A 213 1.06 -13.16 4.86
CA ALA A 213 0.36 -14.16 5.66
C ALA A 213 1.00 -14.37 7.05
N LEU A 214 2.32 -14.53 7.13
CA LEU A 214 3.04 -14.68 8.41
C LEU A 214 2.95 -13.43 9.29
N GLN A 215 3.03 -12.24 8.69
CA GLN A 215 2.90 -10.96 9.40
C GLN A 215 1.47 -10.76 9.94
N SER A 216 0.44 -11.10 9.16
CA SER A 216 -0.96 -11.06 9.60
C SER A 216 -1.21 -12.00 10.79
N ILE A 217 -0.70 -13.25 10.72
CA ILE A 217 -0.78 -14.22 11.83
C ILE A 217 -0.01 -13.71 13.06
N PHE A 218 1.18 -13.14 12.87
CA PHE A 218 1.97 -12.57 13.97
C PHE A 218 1.22 -11.45 14.70
N ILE A 219 0.62 -10.50 13.97
CA ILE A 219 -0.11 -9.40 14.60
C ILE A 219 -1.40 -9.90 15.27
N LEU A 220 -2.14 -10.84 14.67
CA LEU A 220 -3.32 -11.46 15.31
C LEU A 220 -2.95 -12.13 16.65
N MET A 221 -1.85 -12.89 16.67
CA MET A 221 -1.33 -13.52 17.89
C MET A 221 -0.82 -12.48 18.89
N ALA A 222 -0.14 -11.42 18.44
CA ALA A 222 0.32 -10.32 19.28
C ALA A 222 -0.84 -9.60 19.98
N THR A 223 -1.89 -9.28 19.24
CA THR A 223 -3.11 -8.63 19.75
C THR A 223 -3.80 -9.47 20.82
N ARG A 224 -3.78 -10.81 20.69
CA ARG A 224 -4.30 -11.73 21.71
C ARG A 224 -3.37 -11.91 22.92
N ILE A 225 -2.05 -11.86 22.75
CA ILE A 225 -1.07 -12.04 23.84
C ILE A 225 -0.86 -10.77 24.68
N LEU A 226 -0.90 -9.58 24.07
CA LEU A 226 -0.65 -8.29 24.74
C LEU A 226 -1.72 -7.92 25.79
N ARG A 227 -2.86 -8.62 25.80
CA ARG A 227 -4.04 -8.33 26.62
C ARG A 227 -4.20 -9.27 27.83
N VAL A 228 -3.07 -9.86 28.25
CA VAL A 228 -2.84 -10.73 29.42
C VAL A 228 -2.37 -9.89 30.62
#